data_AF-A0A3D4JB98-F1
#
_entry.id   AF-A0A3D4JB98-F1
#
_cell.length_a   1.000
_cell.length_b   1.000
_cell.length_c   1.000
_cell.angle_alpha   90.00
_cell.angle_beta   90.00
_cell.angle_gamma   90.00
#
_symmetry.space_group_name_H-M   'P 1'
#
loop_
_entity.id
_entity.type
_entity.pdbx_description
1 polymer ?
#
loop_
_entity_poly.entity_id
_entity_poly.type
_entity_poly.pdbx_seq_one_letter_code
_entity_poly.pdbx_strand_id
1 'polypeptide(L)'
;MVVGEFVIGKSKYKFLILFVLITLNGILLSCGISNSNLPTISSTETVIQTSSPIVTNTLTPISTMEPTLAFWATAQENQFNGIYTQIAETKVAIATLATQFPQHCVPDFEGVFKSPNGKWIAVDCQYLEGGEFHVVSTFENQWVIPYLEVFEYYPNDAGSVDALHWSEDGKYLYFTNQPCCPHTDTRSNGNTLFVLNLQTGEWKSIIEGYFNYFSFSPVENRLVYIICSQANASTKIDLHLLDLSTGEEELIHIGNFEQAGHTTWSPDGQQIALFAQIGNMYDENQKYSLVIMDLIKKTSNIIILDSIHPSYVTNWSEDNVLTIKTNKLLQYSEDYFVNYHEISYYDLKSQSFVEKK
;
A
#
# COMPACT_ATOMS: atom_id res chain seq x y z
N MET A 1 -49.64 -9.86 -7.50
CA MET A 1 -49.76 -10.53 -8.82
C MET A 1 -49.88 -9.46 -9.89
N VAL A 2 -48.75 -8.94 -10.37
CA VAL A 2 -48.55 -8.43 -11.74
C VAL A 2 -47.07 -8.60 -11.99
N VAL A 3 -46.74 -9.47 -12.95
CA VAL A 3 -45.39 -9.72 -13.45
C VAL A 3 -45.17 -8.75 -14.61
N GLY A 4 -44.07 -8.02 -14.60
CA GLY A 4 -43.65 -7.15 -15.70
C GLY A 4 -42.31 -7.60 -16.24
N GLU A 5 -42.32 -8.46 -17.26
CA GLU A 5 -41.16 -8.80 -18.06
C GLU A 5 -40.78 -7.61 -18.96
N PHE A 6 -39.52 -7.17 -18.92
CA PHE A 6 -38.96 -6.27 -19.92
C PHE A 6 -37.97 -7.05 -20.80
N VAL A 7 -38.39 -7.28 -22.03
CA VAL A 7 -37.58 -7.84 -23.12
C VAL A 7 -36.83 -6.68 -23.80
N ILE A 8 -35.49 -6.73 -23.85
CA ILE A 8 -34.69 -5.78 -24.62
C ILE A 8 -34.12 -6.48 -25.86
N GLY A 9 -34.50 -5.96 -27.02
CA GLY A 9 -34.16 -6.49 -28.34
C GLY A 9 -32.72 -6.23 -28.77
N LYS A 10 -32.11 -7.23 -29.38
CA LYS A 10 -30.79 -7.17 -30.03
C LYS A 10 -30.83 -6.27 -31.27
N SER A 11 -30.13 -5.14 -31.22
CA SER A 11 -29.86 -4.32 -32.42
C SER A 11 -28.55 -4.75 -33.08
N LYS A 12 -28.61 -5.01 -34.38
CA LYS A 12 -27.50 -5.43 -35.24
C LYS A 12 -26.91 -4.21 -35.94
N TYR A 13 -25.66 -3.85 -35.64
CA TYR A 13 -24.88 -2.97 -36.50
C TYR A 13 -23.63 -3.71 -37.00
N LYS A 14 -23.58 -3.93 -38.31
CA LYS A 14 -22.43 -4.46 -39.05
C LYS A 14 -21.50 -3.30 -39.35
N PHE A 15 -20.25 -3.36 -38.90
CA PHE A 15 -19.20 -2.45 -39.36
C PHE A 15 -18.18 -3.20 -40.23
N LEU A 16 -17.85 -2.55 -41.35
CA LEU A 16 -17.05 -3.01 -42.47
C LEU A 16 -15.56 -2.87 -42.12
N ILE A 17 -14.80 -3.97 -42.16
CA ILE A 17 -13.34 -3.97 -41.94
C ILE A 17 -12.66 -3.69 -43.29
N LEU A 18 -11.88 -2.61 -43.38
CA LEU A 18 -10.95 -2.36 -44.49
C LEU A 18 -9.52 -2.71 -44.03
N PHE A 19 -8.92 -3.70 -44.68
CA PHE A 19 -7.51 -4.07 -44.54
C PHE A 19 -6.63 -3.12 -45.35
N VAL A 20 -5.56 -2.59 -44.75
CA VAL A 20 -4.42 -2.03 -45.48
C VAL A 20 -3.14 -2.72 -44.99
N LEU A 21 -2.57 -3.53 -45.88
CA LEU A 21 -1.26 -4.18 -45.76
C LEU A 21 -0.17 -3.19 -46.15
N ILE A 22 0.81 -2.95 -45.28
CA ILE A 22 2.10 -2.36 -45.66
C ILE A 22 3.20 -3.31 -45.21
N THR A 23 3.93 -3.83 -46.20
CA THR A 23 5.12 -4.65 -46.05
C THR A 23 6.35 -3.75 -45.91
N LEU A 24 7.27 -4.09 -45.01
CA LEU A 24 8.65 -3.63 -45.11
C LEU A 24 9.63 -4.79 -44.91
N ASN A 25 10.48 -4.99 -45.92
CA ASN A 25 11.55 -5.97 -45.98
C ASN A 25 12.70 -5.61 -45.02
N GLY A 26 13.38 -6.63 -44.50
CA GLY A 26 14.45 -6.52 -43.52
C GLY A 26 15.83 -6.20 -44.08
N ILE A 27 16.84 -6.32 -43.20
CA ILE A 27 18.16 -6.94 -43.41
C ILE A 27 18.80 -7.11 -42.02
N LEU A 28 19.38 -8.30 -41.79
CA LEU A 28 20.12 -8.74 -40.61
C LEU A 28 21.65 -8.56 -40.80
N LEU A 29 22.35 -8.67 -39.66
CA LEU A 29 23.78 -9.01 -39.44
C LEU A 29 24.78 -7.85 -39.34
N SER A 30 25.32 -7.60 -38.15
CA SER A 30 26.49 -8.34 -37.65
C SER A 30 26.81 -7.95 -36.19
N CYS A 31 27.10 -8.95 -35.34
CA CYS A 31 27.77 -8.75 -34.07
C CYS A 31 29.06 -9.57 -34.09
N GLY A 32 30.19 -8.88 -33.98
CA GLY A 32 31.51 -9.48 -33.89
C GLY A 32 31.77 -10.01 -32.49
N ILE A 33 32.23 -11.26 -32.43
CA ILE A 33 32.73 -11.93 -31.24
C ILE A 33 34.17 -11.46 -31.01
N SER A 34 34.53 -11.09 -29.78
CA SER A 34 35.94 -11.07 -29.37
C SER A 34 36.14 -11.60 -27.95
N ASN A 35 36.75 -12.78 -27.94
CA ASN A 35 37.57 -13.50 -26.98
C ASN A 35 37.65 -13.05 -25.50
N SER A 36 37.27 -14.02 -24.67
CA SER A 36 37.65 -14.24 -23.28
C SER A 36 39.16 -14.39 -23.07
N ASN A 37 39.69 -13.70 -22.05
CA ASN A 37 40.91 -14.10 -21.35
C ASN A 37 40.64 -14.01 -19.85
N LEU A 38 40.52 -15.16 -19.18
CA LEU A 38 40.58 -15.25 -17.71
C LEU A 38 42.04 -15.53 -17.30
N PRO A 39 42.59 -14.83 -16.30
CA PRO A 39 43.83 -15.24 -15.65
C PRO A 39 43.54 -16.26 -14.54
N THR A 40 44.34 -17.33 -14.56
CA THR A 40 44.38 -18.40 -13.56
C THR A 40 45.04 -17.89 -12.28
N ILE A 41 44.35 -17.96 -11.14
CA ILE A 41 44.93 -17.69 -9.82
C ILE A 41 45.39 -19.03 -9.22
N SER A 42 46.70 -19.15 -9.00
CA SER A 42 47.33 -20.27 -8.28
C SER A 42 47.34 -19.95 -6.79
N SER A 43 46.59 -20.69 -5.98
CA SER A 43 46.64 -20.61 -4.52
C SER A 43 47.63 -21.64 -3.97
N THR A 44 48.71 -21.17 -3.36
CA THR A 44 49.67 -21.98 -2.60
C THR A 44 49.17 -22.11 -1.15
N GLU A 45 48.72 -23.29 -0.73
CA GLU A 45 48.43 -23.55 0.68
C GLU A 45 49.74 -23.67 1.48
N THR A 46 49.86 -22.87 2.55
CA THR A 46 50.95 -22.98 3.51
C THR A 46 50.40 -23.59 4.79
N VAL A 47 50.79 -24.83 5.07
CA VAL A 47 50.44 -25.54 6.32
C VAL A 47 51.34 -25.03 7.44
N ILE A 48 50.77 -24.34 8.44
CA ILE A 48 51.45 -23.98 9.67
C ILE A 48 51.05 -25.00 10.75
N GLN A 49 52.00 -25.80 11.22
CA GLN A 49 51.84 -26.62 12.42
C GLN A 49 51.92 -25.74 13.67
N THR A 50 50.89 -25.76 14.51
CA THR A 50 50.90 -25.16 15.85
C THR A 50 50.92 -26.26 16.91
N SER A 51 51.99 -26.28 17.71
CA SER A 51 52.14 -27.14 18.88
C SER A 51 51.31 -26.61 20.04
N SER A 52 50.44 -27.43 20.62
CA SER A 52 49.69 -27.11 21.84
C SER A 52 50.58 -27.18 23.09
N PRO A 53 50.47 -26.26 24.07
CA PRO A 53 51.14 -26.40 25.35
C PRO A 53 50.34 -27.28 26.31
N ILE A 54 51.06 -28.12 27.06
CA ILE A 54 50.54 -28.95 28.15
C ILE A 54 50.31 -28.05 29.38
N VAL A 55 49.08 -28.03 29.91
CA VAL A 55 48.72 -27.30 31.13
C VAL A 55 48.91 -28.22 32.35
N THR A 56 49.79 -27.82 33.27
CA THR A 56 50.02 -28.47 34.56
C THR A 56 48.99 -27.98 35.58
N ASN A 57 48.10 -28.86 36.04
CA ASN A 57 47.11 -28.53 37.07
C ASN A 57 47.79 -28.32 38.44
N THR A 58 47.75 -27.09 38.94
CA THR A 58 48.04 -26.78 40.35
C THR A 58 46.72 -26.40 41.01
N LEU A 59 46.28 -27.17 42.00
CA LEU A 59 45.05 -26.92 42.74
C LEU A 59 45.25 -25.74 43.71
N THR A 60 44.51 -24.65 43.50
CA THR A 60 44.30 -23.59 44.48
C THR A 60 43.02 -23.85 45.29
N PRO A 61 42.95 -23.50 46.58
CA PRO A 61 41.76 -23.72 47.39
C PRO A 61 40.64 -22.77 46.96
N ILE A 62 39.46 -23.34 46.71
CA ILE A 62 38.23 -22.62 46.34
C ILE A 62 37.66 -21.93 47.58
N SER A 63 37.57 -20.60 47.54
CA SER A 63 36.76 -19.83 48.48
C SER A 63 35.28 -20.20 48.27
N THR A 64 34.65 -20.70 49.32
CA THR A 64 33.22 -21.03 49.33
C THR A 64 32.44 -19.73 49.39
N MET A 65 32.00 -19.22 48.23
CA MET A 65 30.99 -18.15 48.19
C MET A 65 29.63 -18.73 48.60
N GLU A 66 29.04 -18.18 49.66
CA GLU A 66 27.61 -18.34 49.94
C GLU A 66 26.79 -17.86 48.74
N PRO A 67 25.68 -18.54 48.40
CA PRO A 67 24.80 -18.09 47.33
C PRO A 67 24.13 -16.79 47.75
N THR A 68 24.46 -15.69 47.08
CA THR A 68 23.88 -14.37 47.27
C THR A 68 22.41 -14.34 46.83
N LEU A 69 21.51 -14.95 47.61
CA LEU A 69 20.06 -14.95 47.36
C LEU A 69 19.45 -13.54 47.34
N ALA A 70 20.12 -12.55 47.95
CA ALA A 70 19.64 -11.17 48.02
C ALA A 70 19.71 -10.40 46.68
N PHE A 71 20.60 -10.80 45.76
CA PHE A 71 20.80 -10.07 44.49
C PHE A 71 19.74 -10.40 43.42
N TRP A 72 19.15 -11.60 43.50
CA TRP A 72 18.17 -12.07 42.52
C TRP A 72 16.75 -11.58 42.86
N ALA A 73 16.43 -11.47 44.16
CA ALA A 73 15.15 -10.93 44.62
C ALA A 73 14.99 -9.44 44.27
N THR A 74 16.04 -8.64 44.44
CA THR A 74 16.03 -7.21 44.12
C THR A 74 15.97 -6.93 42.61
N ALA A 75 16.65 -7.74 41.78
CA ALA A 75 16.56 -7.61 40.32
C ALA A 75 15.17 -7.93 39.77
N GLN A 76 14.52 -8.98 40.31
CA GLN A 76 13.18 -9.38 39.89
C GLN A 76 12.13 -8.35 40.34
N GLU A 77 12.20 -7.87 41.59
CA GLU A 77 11.30 -6.84 42.12
C GLU A 77 11.45 -5.50 41.36
N ASN A 78 12.66 -5.10 40.99
CA ASN A 78 12.91 -3.91 40.16
C ASN A 78 12.34 -4.04 38.74
N GLN A 79 12.40 -5.23 38.13
CA GLN A 79 11.77 -5.48 36.83
C GLN A 79 10.24 -5.43 36.92
N PHE A 80 9.65 -6.06 37.94
CA PHE A 80 8.21 -6.01 38.15
C PHE A 80 7.74 -4.57 38.41
N ASN A 81 8.40 -3.83 39.30
CA ASN A 81 8.07 -2.43 39.56
C ASN A 81 8.22 -1.56 38.31
N GLY A 82 9.26 -1.77 37.51
CA GLY A 82 9.44 -1.07 36.23
C GLY A 82 8.28 -1.32 35.25
N ILE A 83 7.82 -2.56 35.14
CA ILE A 83 6.66 -2.92 34.30
C ILE A 83 5.37 -2.26 34.83
N TYR A 84 5.13 -2.30 36.14
CA TYR A 84 3.94 -1.66 36.73
C TYR A 84 3.94 -0.15 36.56
N THR A 85 5.09 0.50 36.77
CA THR A 85 5.24 1.95 36.54
C THR A 85 5.00 2.30 35.08
N GLN A 86 5.57 1.53 34.14
CA GLN A 86 5.36 1.76 32.70
C GLN A 86 3.89 1.59 32.30
N ILE A 87 3.19 0.57 32.84
CA ILE A 87 1.75 0.38 32.59
C ILE A 87 0.93 1.53 33.16
N ALA A 88 1.25 1.99 34.37
CA ALA A 88 0.54 3.11 35.01
C ALA A 88 0.75 4.42 34.25
N GLU A 89 1.99 4.74 33.86
CA GLU A 89 2.34 5.90 33.03
C GLU A 89 1.64 5.85 31.68
N THR A 90 1.59 4.67 31.03
CA THR A 90 0.88 4.47 29.77
C THR A 90 -0.63 4.72 29.92
N LYS A 91 -1.25 4.22 30.99
CA LYS A 91 -2.68 4.45 31.27
C LYS A 91 -2.99 5.92 31.51
N VAL A 92 -2.13 6.63 32.25
CA VAL A 92 -2.29 8.07 32.48
C VAL A 92 -2.14 8.83 31.17
N ALA A 93 -1.14 8.51 30.35
CA ALA A 93 -0.95 9.15 29.05
C ALA A 93 -2.15 8.94 28.11
N ILE A 94 -2.70 7.72 28.05
CA ILE A 94 -3.92 7.41 27.29
C ILE A 94 -5.12 8.19 27.83
N ALA A 95 -5.30 8.25 29.15
CA ALA A 95 -6.40 8.99 29.75
C ALA A 95 -6.29 10.49 29.47
N THR A 96 -5.08 11.07 29.57
CA THR A 96 -4.82 12.48 29.21
C THR A 96 -5.12 12.73 27.74
N LEU A 97 -4.63 11.88 26.84
CA LEU A 97 -4.89 11.99 25.40
C LEU A 97 -6.38 11.88 25.07
N ALA A 98 -7.12 10.98 25.72
CA ALA A 98 -8.56 10.83 25.56
C ALA A 98 -9.33 12.11 25.87
N THR A 99 -8.85 12.95 26.80
CA THR A 99 -9.52 14.22 27.12
C THR A 99 -9.45 15.27 26.01
N GLN A 100 -8.58 15.08 25.01
CA GLN A 100 -8.45 15.98 23.85
C GLN A 100 -9.52 15.70 22.78
N PHE A 101 -10.28 14.61 22.90
CA PHE A 101 -11.36 14.27 21.98
C PHE A 101 -12.73 14.55 22.59
N PRO A 102 -13.73 14.91 21.77
CA PRO A 102 -15.13 14.82 22.18
C PRO A 102 -15.46 13.41 22.70
N GLN A 103 -16.31 13.29 23.73
CA GLN A 103 -16.59 11.98 24.35
C GLN A 103 -17.04 10.88 23.37
N HIS A 104 -17.76 11.27 22.32
CA HIS A 104 -18.25 10.35 21.29
C HIS A 104 -17.18 9.97 20.25
N CYS A 105 -16.01 10.61 20.30
CA CYS A 105 -14.90 10.41 19.38
C CYS A 105 -13.58 10.06 20.08
N VAL A 106 -13.64 9.56 21.31
CA VAL A 106 -12.43 8.99 21.93
C VAL A 106 -12.13 7.67 21.21
N PRO A 107 -11.01 7.55 20.48
CA PRO A 107 -10.73 6.36 19.70
C PRO A 107 -10.24 5.21 20.58
N ASP A 108 -10.27 4.00 20.03
CA ASP A 108 -9.46 2.90 20.55
C ASP A 108 -7.99 3.11 20.10
N PHE A 109 -7.15 3.54 21.05
CA PHE A 109 -5.75 3.93 20.79
C PHE A 109 -4.84 2.79 20.31
N GLU A 110 -5.30 1.54 20.29
CA GLU A 110 -4.57 0.43 19.67
C GLU A 110 -4.66 0.44 18.14
N GLY A 111 -5.76 0.92 17.56
CA GLY A 111 -6.04 0.88 16.12
C GLY A 111 -5.87 2.20 15.37
N VAL A 112 -5.51 3.29 16.05
CA VAL A 112 -5.41 4.63 15.43
C VAL A 112 -4.20 4.79 14.52
N PHE A 113 -4.37 5.63 13.49
CA PHE A 113 -3.31 5.98 12.55
C PHE A 113 -2.30 6.92 13.21
N LYS A 114 -1.18 6.36 13.70
CA LYS A 114 -0.11 7.07 14.40
C LYS A 114 0.94 7.57 13.43
N SER A 115 1.48 8.76 13.67
CA SER A 115 2.66 9.22 12.96
C SER A 115 3.87 8.33 13.23
N PRO A 116 4.84 8.24 12.30
CA PRO A 116 6.03 7.38 12.46
C PRO A 116 6.84 7.67 13.74
N ASN A 117 6.86 8.93 14.17
CA ASN A 117 7.53 9.37 15.40
C ASN A 117 6.65 9.22 16.67
N GLY A 118 5.43 8.71 16.55
CA GLY A 118 4.47 8.50 17.63
C GLY A 118 3.90 9.77 18.24
N LYS A 119 4.17 10.96 17.66
CA LYS A 119 3.78 12.25 18.25
C LYS A 119 2.40 12.75 17.86
N TRP A 120 1.81 12.18 16.80
CA TRP A 120 0.52 12.59 16.27
C TRP A 120 -0.38 11.38 16.03
N ILE A 121 -1.67 11.61 16.20
CA ILE A 121 -2.74 10.66 15.94
C ILE A 121 -3.80 11.37 15.11
N ALA A 122 -4.30 10.71 14.07
CA ALA A 122 -5.43 11.16 13.29
C ALA A 122 -6.67 10.29 13.58
N VAL A 123 -7.82 10.93 13.76
CA VAL A 123 -9.09 10.29 14.09
C VAL A 123 -10.21 10.93 13.30
N ASP A 124 -11.00 10.09 12.64
CA ASP A 124 -12.22 10.52 11.99
C ASP A 124 -13.41 10.47 12.97
N CYS A 125 -13.95 11.63 13.32
CA CYS A 125 -15.12 11.77 14.17
C CYS A 125 -16.37 11.89 13.31
N GLN A 126 -16.75 10.79 12.69
CA GLN A 126 -17.94 10.76 11.85
C GLN A 126 -19.21 10.99 12.70
N TYR A 127 -19.97 12.02 12.37
CA TYR A 127 -21.25 12.33 13.00
C TYR A 127 -22.29 12.71 11.94
N LEU A 128 -23.55 12.32 12.16
CA LEU A 128 -24.65 12.48 11.19
C LEU A 128 -24.91 13.94 10.79
N GLU A 129 -24.51 14.91 11.62
CA GLU A 129 -24.63 16.34 11.34
C GLU A 129 -23.34 17.07 11.79
N GLY A 130 -22.36 17.18 10.89
CA GLY A 130 -21.14 17.95 11.15
C GLY A 130 -19.99 17.14 11.77
N GLY A 131 -19.60 16.06 11.10
CA GLY A 131 -18.38 15.32 11.45
C GLY A 131 -17.13 16.18 11.43
N GLU A 132 -16.12 15.75 12.16
CA GLU A 132 -14.84 16.44 12.33
C GLU A 132 -13.70 15.45 12.15
N PHE A 133 -12.62 15.88 11.50
CA PHE A 133 -11.39 15.10 11.44
C PHE A 133 -10.36 15.72 12.37
N HIS A 134 -9.92 14.94 13.36
CA HIS A 134 -9.06 15.39 14.44
C HIS A 134 -7.63 14.90 14.24
N VAL A 135 -6.68 15.82 14.33
CA VAL A 135 -5.25 15.52 14.33
C VAL A 135 -4.64 16.02 15.62
N VAL A 136 -4.37 15.10 16.53
CA VAL A 136 -4.02 15.38 17.93
C VAL A 136 -2.59 14.98 18.19
N SER A 137 -1.83 15.88 18.80
CA SER A 137 -0.49 15.63 19.27
C SER A 137 -0.52 15.00 20.66
N THR A 138 0.42 14.11 20.93
CA THR A 138 0.69 13.61 22.29
C THR A 138 1.17 14.70 23.26
N PHE A 139 1.49 15.90 22.75
CA PHE A 139 2.02 17.04 23.51
C PHE A 139 1.11 18.28 23.49
N GLU A 140 -0.21 18.10 23.37
CA GLU A 140 -1.27 19.12 23.57
C GLU A 140 -1.73 19.94 22.34
N ASN A 141 -1.06 19.84 21.19
CA ASN A 141 -1.56 20.50 19.96
C ASN A 141 -2.70 19.68 19.32
N GLN A 142 -3.71 20.36 18.80
CA GLN A 142 -4.81 19.73 18.09
C GLN A 142 -5.24 20.56 16.88
N TRP A 143 -5.45 19.88 15.77
CA TRP A 143 -6.07 20.44 14.57
C TRP A 143 -7.42 19.76 14.37
N VAL A 144 -8.45 20.57 14.13
CA VAL A 144 -9.82 20.11 13.85
C VAL A 144 -10.18 20.58 12.46
N ILE A 145 -10.48 19.63 11.58
CA ILE A 145 -10.86 19.88 10.19
C ILE A 145 -12.35 19.55 10.05
N PRO A 146 -13.22 20.56 9.91
CA PRO A 146 -14.66 20.32 9.81
C PRO A 146 -15.01 19.65 8.48
N TYR A 147 -15.95 18.71 8.49
CA TYR A 147 -16.43 18.06 7.26
C TYR A 147 -16.95 19.07 6.23
N LEU A 148 -17.56 20.17 6.68
CA LEU A 148 -18.07 21.24 5.81
C LEU A 148 -16.98 21.94 4.98
N GLU A 149 -15.71 21.83 5.37
CA GLU A 149 -14.58 22.42 4.64
C GLU A 149 -13.94 21.43 3.64
N VAL A 150 -14.21 20.13 3.77
CA VAL A 150 -13.62 19.07 2.93
C VAL A 150 -14.64 18.40 2.00
N PHE A 151 -15.93 18.48 2.33
CA PHE A 151 -17.02 18.03 1.47
C PHE A 151 -17.70 19.22 0.81
N GLU A 152 -17.36 19.46 -0.47
CA GLU A 152 -17.88 20.58 -1.28
C GLU A 152 -19.40 20.51 -1.51
N TYR A 153 -19.95 19.30 -1.58
CA TYR A 153 -21.34 19.05 -1.90
C TYR A 153 -21.84 17.87 -1.05
N TYR A 154 -22.90 18.10 -0.26
CA TYR A 154 -23.64 17.11 0.53
C TYR A 154 -23.06 16.71 1.90
N PRO A 155 -23.35 17.45 2.98
CA PRO A 155 -23.12 16.94 4.35
C PRO A 155 -23.93 15.67 4.66
N ASN A 156 -25.06 15.44 3.96
CA ASN A 156 -25.93 14.28 4.21
C ASN A 156 -25.42 12.98 3.56
N ASP A 157 -24.51 13.07 2.60
CA ASP A 157 -23.85 11.93 1.93
C ASP A 157 -22.33 11.91 2.23
N ALA A 158 -21.90 12.66 3.25
CA ALA A 158 -20.53 12.66 3.71
C ALA A 158 -20.17 11.26 4.25
N GLY A 159 -19.11 10.66 3.71
CA GLY A 159 -18.58 9.41 4.21
C GLY A 159 -17.57 9.69 5.32
N SER A 160 -16.35 9.22 5.12
CA SER A 160 -15.23 9.35 6.06
C SER A 160 -14.22 10.39 5.61
N VAL A 161 -13.41 10.85 6.55
CA VAL A 161 -12.13 11.50 6.25
C VAL A 161 -11.01 10.57 6.72
N ASP A 162 -10.20 10.12 5.77
CA ASP A 162 -9.18 9.12 6.02
C ASP A 162 -7.78 9.72 5.98
N ALA A 163 -7.01 9.49 7.05
CA ALA A 163 -5.58 9.73 7.05
C ALA A 163 -4.89 8.73 6.11
N LEU A 164 -4.14 9.22 5.12
CA LEU A 164 -3.49 8.37 4.13
C LEU A 164 -2.00 8.20 4.39
N HIS A 165 -1.30 9.28 4.76
CA HIS A 165 0.16 9.25 4.87
C HIS A 165 0.71 10.36 5.75
N TRP A 166 1.66 10.03 6.62
CA TRP A 166 2.46 11.00 7.34
C TRP A 166 3.78 11.20 6.61
N SER A 167 4.22 12.45 6.42
CA SER A 167 5.58 12.67 5.93
C SER A 167 6.59 12.14 6.94
N GLU A 168 7.69 11.56 6.46
CA GLU A 168 8.74 10.99 7.32
C GLU A 168 9.36 12.03 8.26
N ASP A 169 9.47 13.27 7.80
CA ASP A 169 9.97 14.40 8.59
C ASP A 169 8.98 14.89 9.66
N GLY A 170 7.77 14.33 9.69
CA GLY A 170 6.73 14.62 10.66
C GLY A 170 6.15 16.02 10.56
N LYS A 171 6.30 16.69 9.40
CA LYS A 171 5.76 18.03 9.16
C LYS A 171 4.38 18.04 8.51
N TYR A 172 4.02 16.98 7.79
CA TYR A 172 2.79 16.94 7.00
C TYR A 172 1.97 15.67 7.27
N LEU A 173 0.66 15.83 7.17
CA LEU A 173 -0.31 14.74 7.05
C LEU A 173 -1.05 14.89 5.73
N TYR A 174 -1.11 13.82 4.95
CA TYR A 174 -1.96 13.70 3.79
C TYR A 174 -3.21 12.92 4.15
N PHE A 175 -4.37 13.44 3.75
CA PHE A 175 -5.66 12.86 4.06
C PHE A 175 -6.63 13.06 2.90
N THR A 176 -7.69 12.28 2.86
CA THR A 176 -8.71 12.36 1.80
C THR A 176 -10.11 12.27 2.38
N ASN A 177 -11.08 12.82 1.65
CA ASN A 177 -12.49 12.63 1.93
C ASN A 177 -13.05 11.49 1.05
N GLN A 178 -13.84 10.61 1.64
CA GLN A 178 -14.52 9.51 0.96
C GLN A 178 -16.04 9.71 1.04
N PRO A 179 -16.79 9.54 -0.06
CA PRO A 179 -18.26 9.62 -0.01
C PRO A 179 -18.85 8.37 0.66
N CYS A 180 -19.99 8.51 1.37
CA CYS A 180 -20.58 7.41 2.15
C CYS A 180 -21.05 6.23 1.27
N CYS A 181 -21.37 6.51 0.01
CA CYS A 181 -21.85 5.56 -0.97
C CYS A 181 -21.09 5.80 -2.27
N PRO A 182 -19.93 5.17 -2.51
CA PRO A 182 -19.28 5.27 -3.81
C PRO A 182 -20.20 4.62 -4.86
N HIS A 183 -20.92 5.44 -5.62
CA HIS A 183 -21.92 4.96 -6.58
C HIS A 183 -21.30 4.38 -7.86
N THR A 184 -19.97 4.45 -8.08
CA THR A 184 -19.33 3.88 -9.27
C THR A 184 -17.83 3.51 -9.09
N ASP A 185 -17.40 2.48 -9.81
CA ASP A 185 -16.03 1.93 -10.04
C ASP A 185 -15.04 2.05 -8.85
N THR A 186 -15.14 1.12 -7.90
CA THR A 186 -14.48 1.17 -6.58
C THR A 186 -13.01 0.77 -6.60
N ARG A 187 -12.24 1.23 -7.59
CA ARG A 187 -10.77 1.24 -7.47
C ARG A 187 -10.27 2.52 -6.82
N SER A 188 -11.15 3.51 -6.63
CA SER A 188 -10.89 4.72 -5.86
C SER A 188 -10.75 4.44 -4.37
N ASN A 189 -9.98 5.29 -3.69
CA ASN A 189 -9.86 5.28 -2.22
C ASN A 189 -10.00 6.69 -1.62
N GLY A 190 -10.54 7.64 -2.39
CA GLY A 190 -10.77 9.01 -1.96
C GLY A 190 -11.29 9.88 -3.09
N ASN A 191 -11.67 11.12 -2.78
CA ASN A 191 -12.02 12.13 -3.76
C ASN A 191 -10.87 13.12 -3.90
N THR A 192 -10.73 14.02 -2.94
CA THR A 192 -9.69 15.06 -2.94
C THR A 192 -8.55 14.64 -2.02
N LEU A 193 -7.31 14.83 -2.47
CA LEU A 193 -6.14 14.71 -1.61
C LEU A 193 -5.82 16.08 -1.02
N PHE A 194 -5.75 16.11 0.31
CA PHE A 194 -5.36 17.28 1.08
C PHE A 194 -3.99 17.08 1.72
N VAL A 195 -3.32 18.19 2.03
CA VAL A 195 -2.12 18.22 2.87
C VAL A 195 -2.34 19.18 4.02
N LEU A 196 -2.08 18.71 5.25
CA LEU A 196 -2.09 19.48 6.48
C LEU A 196 -0.64 19.72 6.94
N ASN A 197 -0.29 20.98 7.20
CA ASN A 197 0.95 21.36 7.87
C ASN A 197 0.76 21.22 9.39
N LEU A 198 1.50 20.30 10.02
CA LEU A 198 1.36 19.97 11.43
C LEU A 198 1.94 21.05 12.36
N GLN A 199 2.78 21.96 11.85
CA GLN A 199 3.31 23.07 12.61
C GLN A 199 2.33 24.24 12.70
N THR A 200 1.66 24.56 11.59
CA THR A 200 0.78 25.74 11.51
C THR A 200 -0.70 25.40 11.67
N GLY A 201 -1.08 24.15 11.41
CA GLY A 201 -2.47 23.74 11.32
C GLY A 201 -3.14 24.17 10.01
N GLU A 202 -2.41 24.69 9.04
CA GLU A 202 -2.97 25.06 7.73
C GLU A 202 -3.09 23.82 6.83
N TRP A 203 -4.22 23.68 6.13
CA TRP A 203 -4.42 22.64 5.12
C TRP A 203 -4.94 23.20 3.80
N LYS A 204 -4.73 22.43 2.72
CA LYS A 204 -5.22 22.74 1.38
C LYS A 204 -5.37 21.48 0.54
N SER A 205 -6.20 21.53 -0.50
CA SER A 205 -6.21 20.53 -1.57
C SER A 205 -4.90 20.59 -2.37
N ILE A 206 -4.43 19.43 -2.81
CA ILE A 206 -3.30 19.30 -3.74
C ILE A 206 -3.66 18.48 -4.97
N ILE A 207 -4.65 17.58 -4.88
CA ILE A 207 -5.23 16.88 -6.02
C ILE A 207 -6.74 16.89 -5.83
N GLU A 208 -7.45 17.58 -6.72
CA GLU A 208 -8.90 17.69 -6.68
C GLU A 208 -9.55 16.66 -7.60
N GLY A 209 -10.79 16.28 -7.29
CA GLY A 209 -11.58 15.40 -8.14
C GLY A 209 -12.48 14.47 -7.34
N TYR A 210 -13.14 13.58 -8.07
CA TYR A 210 -14.05 12.59 -7.50
C TYR A 210 -13.58 11.20 -7.91
N PHE A 211 -13.66 10.26 -6.97
CA PHE A 211 -13.24 8.88 -7.12
C PHE A 211 -11.77 8.72 -7.54
N ASN A 212 -10.87 9.52 -7.01
CA ASN A 212 -9.45 9.35 -7.26
C ASN A 212 -8.90 8.12 -6.51
N TYR A 213 -7.77 7.62 -6.99
CA TYR A 213 -6.98 6.61 -6.28
C TYR A 213 -5.61 7.18 -5.95
N PHE A 214 -5.16 6.99 -4.70
CA PHE A 214 -3.89 7.48 -4.18
C PHE A 214 -3.06 6.36 -3.58
N SER A 215 -1.75 6.38 -3.80
CA SER A 215 -0.82 5.44 -3.21
C SER A 215 0.56 6.04 -2.97
N PHE A 216 0.93 6.15 -1.71
CA PHE A 216 2.22 6.70 -1.29
C PHE A 216 3.32 5.63 -1.31
N SER A 217 4.50 6.04 -1.76
CA SER A 217 5.72 5.21 -1.70
C SER A 217 6.13 4.95 -0.24
N PRO A 218 6.71 3.77 0.07
CA PRO A 218 7.12 3.42 1.44
C PRO A 218 8.47 4.02 1.87
N VAL A 219 9.30 4.49 0.93
CA VAL A 219 10.70 4.91 1.21
C VAL A 219 11.08 6.24 0.57
N GLU A 220 10.16 6.88 -0.14
CA GLU A 220 10.40 8.14 -0.85
C GLU A 220 9.19 9.05 -0.76
N ASN A 221 9.41 10.36 -0.97
CA ASN A 221 8.36 11.38 -1.10
C ASN A 221 7.67 11.30 -2.47
N ARG A 222 7.18 10.12 -2.85
CA ARG A 222 6.48 9.89 -4.12
C ARG A 222 5.04 9.44 -3.89
N LEU A 223 4.16 9.92 -4.75
CA LEU A 223 2.76 9.54 -4.80
C LEU A 223 2.43 9.06 -6.22
N VAL A 224 1.83 7.87 -6.32
CA VAL A 224 1.12 7.47 -7.53
C VAL A 224 -0.36 7.76 -7.34
N TYR A 225 -0.99 8.36 -8.33
CA TYR A 225 -2.43 8.55 -8.31
C TYR A 225 -3.08 8.43 -9.70
N ILE A 226 -4.40 8.21 -9.67
CA ILE A 226 -5.24 8.07 -10.85
C ILE A 226 -6.44 9.01 -10.69
N ILE A 227 -6.67 9.84 -11.71
CA ILE A 227 -7.83 10.73 -11.76
C ILE A 227 -8.99 10.04 -12.50
N CYS A 228 -10.03 9.61 -11.78
CA CYS A 228 -11.14 8.87 -12.39
C CYS A 228 -12.08 9.73 -13.22
N SER A 229 -12.18 11.05 -12.98
CA SER A 229 -13.01 11.94 -13.80
C SER A 229 -12.55 12.02 -15.26
N GLN A 230 -11.34 11.54 -15.57
CA GLN A 230 -10.81 11.41 -16.92
C GLN A 230 -11.07 10.04 -17.55
N ALA A 231 -11.48 9.04 -16.76
CA ALA A 231 -11.77 7.70 -17.22
C ALA A 231 -13.21 7.62 -17.74
N ASN A 232 -13.38 7.77 -19.05
CA ASN A 232 -14.58 7.29 -19.73
C ASN A 232 -14.29 5.92 -20.36
N ALA A 233 -15.33 5.16 -20.72
CA ALA A 233 -15.21 3.82 -21.30
C ALA A 233 -14.30 3.71 -22.55
N SER A 234 -13.95 4.84 -23.17
CA SER A 234 -13.08 4.90 -24.35
C SER A 234 -11.72 5.57 -24.09
N THR A 235 -11.48 6.09 -22.88
CA THR A 235 -10.21 6.76 -22.54
C THR A 235 -9.34 5.81 -21.76
N LYS A 236 -8.12 5.62 -22.26
CA LYS A 236 -7.09 4.88 -21.55
C LYS A 236 -6.55 5.75 -20.42
N ILE A 237 -6.35 5.15 -19.26
CA ILE A 237 -5.83 5.87 -18.09
C ILE A 237 -4.30 5.87 -18.12
N ASP A 238 -3.72 6.97 -17.64
CA ASP A 238 -2.31 7.06 -17.28
C ASP A 238 -2.20 7.15 -15.76
N LEU A 239 -1.09 6.68 -15.22
CA LEU A 239 -0.73 6.93 -13.83
C LEU A 239 -0.01 8.27 -13.74
N HIS A 240 -0.36 9.07 -12.74
CA HIS A 240 0.42 10.24 -12.37
C HIS A 240 1.42 9.82 -11.30
N LEU A 241 2.70 10.14 -11.49
CA LEU A 241 3.74 10.02 -10.47
C LEU A 241 4.18 11.44 -10.06
N LEU A 242 3.92 11.79 -8.81
CA LEU A 242 4.22 13.08 -8.22
C LEU A 242 5.36 12.96 -7.22
N ASP A 243 6.38 13.81 -7.38
CA ASP A 243 7.37 14.08 -6.35
C ASP A 243 6.80 15.13 -5.38
N LEU A 244 6.54 14.71 -4.14
CA LEU A 244 5.93 15.54 -3.11
C LEU A 244 6.89 16.62 -2.57
N SER A 245 8.20 16.50 -2.81
CA SER A 245 9.21 17.46 -2.37
C SER A 245 9.39 18.61 -3.34
N THR A 246 9.33 18.33 -4.65
CA THR A 246 9.50 19.33 -5.71
C THR A 246 8.18 19.81 -6.31
N GLY A 247 7.13 18.98 -6.23
CA GLY A 247 5.87 19.18 -6.95
C GLY A 247 5.97 18.81 -8.43
N GLU A 248 7.07 18.19 -8.89
CA GLU A 248 7.20 17.72 -10.26
C GLU A 248 6.35 16.47 -10.48
N GLU A 249 5.65 16.45 -11.62
CA GLU A 249 4.72 15.38 -11.98
C GLU A 249 5.08 14.80 -13.34
N GLU A 250 4.99 13.47 -13.45
CA GLU A 250 5.10 12.76 -14.72
C GLU A 250 3.95 11.79 -14.95
N LEU A 251 3.60 11.59 -16.22
CA LEU A 251 2.62 10.62 -16.65
C LEU A 251 3.29 9.31 -17.07
N ILE A 252 2.74 8.20 -16.61
CA ILE A 252 3.21 6.85 -16.92
C ILE A 252 2.07 6.08 -17.58
N HIS A 253 2.29 5.71 -18.83
CA HIS A 253 1.33 4.91 -19.58
C HIS A 253 1.40 3.43 -19.18
N ILE A 254 0.27 2.87 -18.74
CA ILE A 254 0.19 1.47 -18.28
C ILE A 254 -0.42 0.52 -19.30
N GLY A 255 -0.64 0.98 -20.53
CA GLY A 255 -1.21 0.20 -21.63
C GLY A 255 -2.67 0.54 -21.91
N ASN A 256 -3.38 -0.39 -22.56
CA ASN A 256 -4.73 -0.15 -23.07
C ASN A 256 -5.84 -0.42 -22.04
N PHE A 257 -5.65 0.01 -20.79
CA PHE A 257 -6.61 -0.16 -19.70
C PHE A 257 -7.44 1.10 -19.48
N GLU A 258 -8.72 0.94 -19.12
CA GLU A 258 -9.63 2.05 -18.81
C GLU A 258 -9.76 2.29 -17.30
N GLN A 259 -9.30 1.35 -16.47
CA GLN A 259 -9.36 1.40 -15.01
C GLN A 259 -8.12 0.74 -14.39
N ALA A 260 -7.65 1.24 -13.25
CA ALA A 260 -6.58 0.61 -12.45
C ALA A 260 -6.68 1.04 -10.98
N GLY A 261 -5.97 0.32 -10.10
CA GLY A 261 -5.89 0.62 -8.67
C GLY A 261 -5.29 -0.55 -7.89
N HIS A 262 -5.59 -0.62 -6.58
CA HIS A 262 -5.04 -1.62 -5.65
C HIS A 262 -3.53 -1.83 -5.81
N THR A 263 -2.82 -0.72 -5.86
CA THR A 263 -1.36 -0.71 -5.97
C THR A 263 -0.72 -1.29 -4.72
N THR A 264 0.35 -2.05 -4.92
CA THR A 264 1.30 -2.41 -3.86
C THR A 264 2.69 -2.00 -4.31
N TRP A 265 3.36 -1.20 -3.50
CA TRP A 265 4.74 -0.80 -3.78
C TRP A 265 5.71 -1.94 -3.44
N SER A 266 6.75 -2.04 -4.26
CA SER A 266 7.98 -2.72 -3.86
C SER A 266 8.59 -2.03 -2.63
N PRO A 267 9.28 -2.77 -1.74
CA PRO A 267 9.89 -2.18 -0.54
C PRO A 267 10.89 -1.07 -0.82
N ASP A 268 11.58 -1.12 -1.96
CA ASP A 268 12.52 -0.08 -2.40
C ASP A 268 11.83 1.10 -3.12
N GLY A 269 10.51 1.05 -3.27
CA GLY A 269 9.71 2.10 -3.89
C GLY A 269 9.89 2.25 -5.40
N GLN A 270 10.71 1.44 -6.08
CA GLN A 270 11.02 1.64 -7.51
C GLN A 270 9.99 1.04 -8.46
N GLN A 271 9.17 0.12 -7.95
CA GLN A 271 8.15 -0.59 -8.70
C GLN A 271 6.82 -0.60 -7.96
N ILE A 272 5.74 -0.75 -8.73
CA ILE A 272 4.39 -1.01 -8.21
C ILE A 272 3.78 -2.22 -8.90
N ALA A 273 3.02 -2.99 -8.15
CA ALA A 273 2.08 -3.96 -8.68
C ALA A 273 0.72 -3.29 -8.68
N LEU A 274 0.01 -3.29 -9.79
CA LEU A 274 -1.32 -2.72 -9.90
C LEU A 274 -2.27 -3.69 -10.58
N PHE A 275 -3.50 -3.65 -10.10
CA PHE A 275 -4.62 -4.21 -10.82
C PHE A 275 -5.01 -3.25 -11.96
N ALA A 276 -5.28 -3.79 -13.15
CA ALA A 276 -5.73 -3.03 -14.31
C ALA A 276 -6.91 -3.72 -14.99
N GLN A 277 -7.77 -2.96 -15.65
CA GLN A 277 -9.03 -3.46 -16.19
C GLN A 277 -9.37 -2.88 -17.57
N ILE A 278 -9.95 -3.74 -18.41
CA ILE A 278 -10.61 -3.41 -19.67
C ILE A 278 -12.12 -3.54 -19.44
N GLY A 279 -12.89 -2.59 -19.95
CA GLY A 279 -14.31 -2.36 -19.67
C GLY A 279 -14.50 -1.52 -18.41
N ASN A 280 -15.54 -0.70 -18.38
CA ASN A 280 -15.99 -0.04 -17.14
C ASN A 280 -16.90 -0.98 -16.34
N MET A 281 -17.32 -0.56 -15.13
CA MET A 281 -18.18 -1.37 -14.25
C MET A 281 -19.50 -1.90 -14.84
N TYR A 282 -20.02 -1.30 -15.92
CA TYR A 282 -21.26 -1.71 -16.59
C TYR A 282 -21.00 -2.69 -17.73
N ASP A 283 -19.75 -2.92 -18.11
CA ASP A 283 -19.40 -3.86 -19.17
C ASP A 283 -19.46 -5.31 -18.68
N GLU A 284 -20.31 -6.12 -19.30
CA GLU A 284 -20.46 -7.55 -18.99
C GLU A 284 -19.19 -8.37 -19.33
N ASN A 285 -18.27 -7.79 -20.12
CA ASN A 285 -17.05 -8.44 -20.60
C ASN A 285 -15.77 -7.86 -19.94
N GLN A 286 -15.87 -7.40 -18.70
CA GLN A 286 -14.73 -6.93 -17.94
C GLN A 286 -13.62 -7.98 -17.90
N LYS A 287 -12.39 -7.50 -18.12
CA LYS A 287 -11.19 -8.31 -18.05
C LYS A 287 -10.18 -7.62 -17.15
N TYR A 288 -9.54 -8.42 -16.33
CA TYR A 288 -8.64 -7.96 -15.28
C TYR A 288 -7.23 -8.44 -15.55
N SER A 289 -6.26 -7.56 -15.35
CA SER A 289 -4.85 -7.88 -15.44
C SER A 289 -4.13 -7.48 -14.17
N LEU A 290 -3.09 -8.22 -13.82
CA LEU A 290 -2.13 -7.84 -12.79
C LEU A 290 -0.84 -7.40 -13.48
N VAL A 291 -0.48 -6.14 -13.30
CA VAL A 291 0.63 -5.49 -13.99
C VAL A 291 1.67 -5.04 -12.97
N ILE A 292 2.94 -5.32 -13.24
CA ILE A 292 4.08 -4.73 -12.54
C ILE A 292 4.62 -3.59 -13.38
N MET A 293 4.80 -2.43 -12.77
CA MET A 293 5.34 -1.23 -13.40
C MET A 293 6.68 -0.88 -12.76
N ASP A 294 7.73 -0.79 -13.56
CA ASP A 294 9.02 -0.20 -13.17
C ASP A 294 8.94 1.31 -13.41
N LEU A 295 8.92 2.09 -12.33
CA LEU A 295 8.71 3.53 -12.38
C LEU A 295 9.94 4.27 -12.91
N ILE A 296 11.13 3.71 -12.73
CA ILE A 296 12.39 4.31 -13.20
C ILE A 296 12.56 4.08 -14.70
N LYS A 297 12.39 2.83 -15.14
CA LYS A 297 12.54 2.45 -16.55
C LYS A 297 11.31 2.79 -17.39
N LYS A 298 10.18 3.07 -16.75
CA LYS A 298 8.88 3.31 -17.39
C LYS A 298 8.46 2.13 -18.28
N THR A 299 8.69 0.93 -17.79
CA THR A 299 8.31 -0.33 -18.45
C THR A 299 7.35 -1.14 -17.60
N SER A 300 6.40 -1.81 -18.23
CA SER A 300 5.46 -2.71 -17.57
C SER A 300 5.68 -4.19 -17.93
N ASN A 301 5.32 -5.08 -17.00
CA ASN A 301 5.25 -6.52 -17.19
C ASN A 301 3.89 -7.03 -16.70
N ILE A 302 3.22 -7.87 -17.48
CA ILE A 302 1.91 -8.42 -17.12
C ILE A 302 2.10 -9.83 -16.56
N ILE A 303 1.71 -10.02 -15.29
CA ILE A 303 1.79 -11.33 -14.61
C ILE A 303 0.54 -12.16 -14.88
N ILE A 304 -0.63 -11.50 -14.86
CA ILE A 304 -1.92 -12.12 -15.17
C ILE A 304 -2.57 -11.24 -16.22
N LEU A 305 -2.95 -11.82 -17.37
CA LEU A 305 -3.55 -11.11 -18.49
C LEU A 305 -5.00 -11.56 -18.69
N ASP A 306 -5.90 -10.61 -18.92
CA ASP A 306 -7.28 -10.86 -19.39
C ASP A 306 -8.08 -11.88 -18.55
N SER A 307 -7.87 -11.89 -17.24
CA SER A 307 -8.58 -12.74 -16.30
C SER A 307 -10.02 -12.27 -16.10
N ILE A 308 -10.96 -13.21 -15.98
CA ILE A 308 -12.34 -12.93 -15.54
C ILE A 308 -12.44 -12.75 -14.01
N HIS A 309 -11.36 -13.01 -13.29
CA HIS A 309 -11.26 -12.90 -11.84
C HIS A 309 -10.24 -11.82 -11.45
N PRO A 310 -10.64 -10.82 -10.65
CA PRO A 310 -9.73 -9.76 -10.25
C PRO A 310 -8.69 -10.30 -9.27
N SER A 311 -7.43 -9.93 -9.51
CA SER A 311 -6.29 -10.33 -8.69
C SER A 311 -5.49 -9.10 -8.27
N TYR A 312 -5.07 -9.04 -7.01
CA TYR A 312 -4.27 -7.94 -6.48
C TYR A 312 -3.18 -8.48 -5.56
N VAL A 313 -2.06 -7.76 -5.51
CA VAL A 313 -1.00 -8.05 -4.55
C VAL A 313 -1.46 -7.57 -3.17
N THR A 314 -1.23 -8.41 -2.17
CA THR A 314 -1.53 -8.11 -0.77
C THR A 314 -0.25 -7.92 0.06
N ASN A 315 0.87 -8.44 -0.45
CA ASN A 315 2.18 -8.26 0.16
C ASN A 315 3.27 -8.39 -0.91
N TRP A 316 4.26 -7.51 -0.85
CA TRP A 316 5.49 -7.59 -1.64
C TRP A 316 6.65 -7.76 -0.67
N SER A 317 7.28 -8.94 -0.69
CA SER A 317 8.39 -9.24 0.21
C SER A 317 9.73 -8.66 -0.27
N GLU A 318 10.66 -8.45 0.65
CA GLU A 318 12.05 -8.04 0.34
C GLU A 318 12.77 -8.98 -0.65
N ASP A 319 12.37 -10.25 -0.69
CA ASP A 319 12.93 -11.24 -1.61
C ASP A 319 12.37 -11.16 -3.04
N ASN A 320 11.48 -10.20 -3.31
CA ASN A 320 10.73 -10.02 -4.56
C ASN A 320 9.72 -11.14 -4.86
N VAL A 321 9.15 -11.71 -3.80
CA VAL A 321 7.99 -12.61 -3.89
C VAL A 321 6.71 -11.84 -3.56
N LEU A 322 5.74 -11.92 -4.47
CA LEU A 322 4.42 -11.33 -4.36
C LEU A 322 3.44 -12.34 -3.77
N THR A 323 2.66 -11.94 -2.77
CA THR A 323 1.46 -12.66 -2.33
C THR A 323 0.26 -12.10 -3.08
N ILE A 324 -0.31 -12.88 -3.99
CA ILE A 324 -1.42 -12.48 -4.84
C ILE A 324 -2.71 -13.09 -4.32
N LYS A 325 -3.73 -12.26 -4.13
CA LYS A 325 -5.08 -12.66 -3.78
C LYS A 325 -5.99 -12.50 -5.00
N THR A 326 -6.62 -13.59 -5.42
CA THR A 326 -7.58 -13.61 -6.52
C THR A 326 -8.98 -13.82 -5.97
N ASN A 327 -9.91 -12.89 -6.26
CA ASN A 327 -11.30 -13.06 -5.87
C ASN A 327 -12.02 -13.91 -6.92
N LYS A 328 -12.62 -15.02 -6.49
CA LYS A 328 -13.34 -15.95 -7.34
C LYS A 328 -14.79 -16.09 -6.89
N LEU A 329 -15.64 -16.43 -7.84
CA LEU A 329 -17.05 -16.74 -7.62
C LEU A 329 -17.26 -18.24 -7.83
N LEU A 330 -17.82 -18.92 -6.83
CA LEU A 330 -18.28 -20.29 -6.94
C LEU A 330 -19.81 -20.28 -7.03
N GLN A 331 -20.35 -20.79 -8.13
CA GLN A 331 -21.80 -20.97 -8.28
C GLN A 331 -22.20 -22.28 -7.61
N TYR A 332 -23.10 -22.20 -6.64
CA TYR A 332 -23.66 -23.36 -5.93
C TYR A 332 -25.04 -23.74 -6.47
N SER A 333 -25.84 -22.77 -6.91
CA SER A 333 -27.12 -22.95 -7.61
C SER A 333 -27.38 -21.80 -8.58
N GLU A 334 -28.48 -21.85 -9.33
CA GLU A 334 -28.83 -20.83 -10.34
C GLU A 334 -28.77 -19.39 -9.77
N ASP A 335 -29.24 -19.18 -8.53
CA ASP A 335 -29.30 -17.87 -7.89
C ASP A 335 -28.33 -17.68 -6.70
N TYR A 336 -27.45 -18.66 -6.44
CA TYR A 336 -26.56 -18.62 -5.28
C TYR A 336 -25.08 -18.75 -5.66
N PHE A 337 -24.36 -17.66 -5.42
CA PHE A 337 -22.92 -17.54 -5.64
C PHE A 337 -22.21 -17.23 -4.32
N VAL A 338 -21.05 -17.86 -4.13
CA VAL A 338 -20.19 -17.63 -2.97
C VAL A 338 -18.87 -17.05 -3.45
N ASN A 339 -18.50 -15.89 -2.89
CA ASN A 339 -17.18 -15.33 -3.07
C ASN A 339 -16.16 -16.08 -2.22
N TYR A 340 -15.04 -16.46 -2.82
CA TYR A 340 -13.89 -17.01 -2.11
C TYR A 340 -12.59 -16.42 -2.67
N HIS A 341 -11.51 -16.65 -1.95
CA HIS A 341 -10.20 -16.10 -2.29
C HIS A 341 -9.20 -17.22 -2.51
N GLU A 342 -8.48 -17.15 -3.61
CA GLU A 342 -7.31 -17.98 -3.86
C GLU A 342 -6.05 -17.16 -3.58
N ILE A 343 -5.09 -17.76 -2.87
CA ILE A 343 -3.80 -17.16 -2.59
C ILE A 343 -2.74 -17.88 -3.42
N SER A 344 -1.97 -17.12 -4.17
CA SER A 344 -0.83 -17.61 -4.94
C SER A 344 0.41 -16.76 -4.64
N TYR A 345 1.58 -17.32 -4.94
CA TYR A 345 2.86 -16.65 -4.75
C TYR A 345 3.58 -16.55 -6.09
N TYR A 346 4.09 -15.37 -6.42
CA TYR A 346 4.83 -15.14 -7.67
C TYR A 346 6.23 -14.60 -7.35
N ASP A 347 7.27 -15.29 -7.80
CA ASP A 347 8.65 -14.86 -7.65
C ASP A 347 9.07 -14.06 -8.89
N LEU A 348 9.38 -12.78 -8.71
CA LEU A 348 9.78 -11.88 -9.80
C LEU A 348 11.16 -12.22 -10.37
N LYS A 349 12.05 -12.88 -9.60
CA LYS A 349 13.39 -13.27 -10.07
C LYS A 349 13.29 -14.44 -11.05
N SER A 350 12.50 -15.46 -10.71
CA SER A 350 12.27 -16.61 -11.59
C SER A 350 11.14 -16.38 -12.61
N GLN A 351 10.36 -15.31 -12.44
CA GLN A 351 9.17 -14.97 -13.24
C GLN A 351 8.14 -16.11 -13.28
N SER A 352 7.91 -16.76 -12.14
CA SER A 352 7.03 -17.93 -12.06
C SER A 352 6.22 -17.97 -10.77
N PHE A 353 5.06 -18.63 -10.83
CA PHE A 353 4.34 -19.00 -9.62
C PHE A 353 5.11 -20.05 -8.83
N VAL A 354 5.12 -19.92 -7.51
CA VAL A 354 5.85 -20.78 -6.58
C VAL A 354 4.93 -21.23 -5.44
N GLU A 355 5.29 -22.34 -4.79
CA GLU A 355 4.63 -22.73 -3.54
C GLU A 355 5.10 -21.83 -2.38
N LYS A 356 4.25 -21.69 -1.36
CA LYS A 356 4.63 -21.00 -0.13
C LYS A 356 5.80 -21.76 0.51
N LYS A 357 6.95 -21.11 0.66
CA LYS A 357 8.05 -21.66 1.44
C LYS A 357 7.71 -21.73 2.92
#